data_AF-A0A255RIR3-F1
#
_entry.id   AF-A0A255RIR3-F1
#
_cell.length_a   1.000
_cell.length_b   1.000
_cell.length_c   1.000
_cell.angle_alpha   90.00
_cell.angle_beta   90.00
_cell.angle_gamma   90.00
#
_symmetry.space_group_name_H-M   'P 1'
#
loop_
_entity.id
_entity.type
_entity.pdbx_description
1 polymer ?
#
loop_
_entity_poly.entity_id
_entity_poly.type
_entity_poly.pdbx_seq_one_letter_code
_entity_poly.pdbx_strand_id
1 'polypeptide(L)' 'MKEYTHYNRIKSVLAEKNKTGTWLSEQMGRNLGTVSRWMTNKVQPSVEQLYDIANHLEVDVKDLLVSSKEYNNRVSKQ' A
#
# COMPACT_ATOMS: atom_id res chain seq x y z
N MET A 1 -1.01 0.43 23.46
CA MET A 1 -0.98 1.06 22.11
C MET A 1 -1.68 0.11 21.15
N LYS A 2 -2.65 0.55 20.34
CA LYS A 2 -3.25 -0.31 19.31
C LYS A 2 -2.18 -0.62 18.28
N GLU A 3 -1.76 -1.88 18.16
CA GLU A 3 -0.94 -2.32 17.05
C GLU A 3 -1.78 -2.26 15.78
N TYR A 4 -1.40 -1.38 14.85
CA TYR A 4 -2.06 -1.30 13.55
C TYR A 4 -1.44 -2.35 12.64
N THR A 5 -2.19 -3.40 12.36
CA THR A 5 -1.79 -4.40 11.37
C THR A 5 -1.83 -3.77 9.99
N HIS A 6 -0.69 -3.79 9.29
CA HIS A 6 -0.57 -3.24 7.95
C HIS A 6 -1.17 -4.22 6.95
N TYR A 7 -2.18 -3.77 6.18
CA TYR A 7 -2.86 -4.57 5.16
C TYR A 7 -2.17 -4.44 3.81
N ASN A 8 -1.82 -3.22 3.42
CA ASN A 8 -1.06 -2.93 2.21
C ASN A 8 0.41 -2.64 2.53
N ARG A 9 1.27 -2.85 1.54
CA ARG A 9 2.71 -2.57 1.56
C ARG A 9 3.12 -1.59 0.47
N ILE A 10 2.22 -0.68 0.07
CA ILE A 10 2.45 0.31 -1.00
C ILE A 10 3.73 1.12 -0.75
N LYS A 11 3.97 1.52 0.51
CA LYS A 11 5.18 2.26 0.88
C LYS A 11 6.47 1.47 0.60
N SER A 12 6.47 0.17 0.90
CA SER A 12 7.61 -0.71 0.65
C SER A 12 7.84 -0.91 -0.85
N VAL A 13 6.78 -1.17 -1.61
CA VAL A 13 6.87 -1.35 -3.07
C VAL A 13 7.34 -0.08 -3.76
N LEU A 14 6.88 1.10 -3.31
CA LEU A 14 7.41 2.38 -3.79
C LEU A 14 8.92 2.50 -3.57
N ALA A 15 9.40 2.14 -2.38
CA ALA A 15 10.83 2.16 -2.08
C ALA A 15 11.62 1.15 -2.93
N GLU A 16 11.11 -0.07 -3.11
CA GLU A 16 11.70 -1.11 -3.97
C GLU A 16 11.79 -0.65 -5.43
N LYS A 17 10.84 0.17 -5.89
CA LYS A 17 10.81 0.77 -7.23
C LYS A 17 11.51 2.14 -7.33
N ASN A 18 12.16 2.61 -6.27
CA ASN A 18 12.78 3.94 -6.18
C ASN A 18 11.81 5.09 -6.55
N LYS A 19 10.55 4.98 -6.12
CA LYS A 19 9.50 5.99 -6.32
C LYS A 19 9.08 6.63 -5.00
N THR A 20 8.51 7.83 -5.07
CA THR A 20 8.05 8.59 -3.90
C THR A 20 6.53 8.63 -3.83
N GLY A 21 5.99 8.99 -2.66
CA GLY A 21 4.54 9.24 -2.51
C GLY A 21 4.06 10.40 -3.37
N THR A 22 4.90 11.43 -3.57
CA THR A 22 4.64 12.54 -4.52
C THR A 22 4.50 12.02 -5.94
N TRP A 23 5.44 11.19 -6.38
CA TRP A 23 5.36 10.57 -7.71
C TRP A 23 4.07 9.76 -7.89
N LEU A 24 3.69 8.94 -6.91
CA LEU A 24 2.45 8.17 -7.01
C LEU A 24 1.20 9.07 -7.00
N SER A 25 1.22 10.18 -6.26
CA SER A 25 0.13 11.14 -6.24
C SER A 25 -0.09 11.81 -7.60
N GLU A 26 1.00 12.11 -8.32
CA GLU A 26 0.96 12.64 -9.68
C GLU A 26 0.41 11.60 -10.66
N GLN A 27 0.89 10.36 -10.62
CA GLN A 27 0.41 9.30 -11.51
C GLN A 27 -1.08 9.00 -11.31
N MET A 28 -1.53 8.96 -10.06
CA MET A 28 -2.92 8.66 -9.71
C MET A 28 -3.87 9.85 -9.87
N GLY A 29 -3.35 11.06 -10.15
CA GLY A 29 -4.16 12.30 -10.13
C GLY A 29 -4.84 12.54 -8.78
N ARG A 30 -4.19 12.16 -7.67
CA ARG A 30 -4.73 12.28 -6.30
C ARG A 30 -3.88 13.22 -5.46
N ASN A 31 -4.47 13.78 -4.39
CA ASN A 31 -3.67 14.59 -3.48
C ASN A 31 -2.68 13.73 -2.69
N LEU A 32 -1.55 14.33 -2.32
CA LEU A 32 -0.51 13.69 -1.52
C LEU A 32 -1.04 13.17 -0.17
N GLY A 33 -2.02 13.88 0.42
CA GLY A 33 -2.66 13.47 1.68
C GLY A 33 -3.35 12.11 1.60
N THR A 34 -4.04 11.82 0.49
CA THR A 34 -4.72 10.54 0.26
C THR A 34 -3.70 9.43 0.09
N VAL A 35 -2.70 9.63 -0.78
CA VAL A 35 -1.64 8.65 -1.01
C VAL A 35 -0.84 8.37 0.27
N SER A 36 -0.55 9.40 1.06
CA SER A 36 0.11 9.26 2.36
C SER A 36 -0.70 8.40 3.34
N ARG A 37 -2.03 8.56 3.37
CA ARG A 37 -2.93 7.72 4.18
C ARG A 37 -2.96 6.27 3.70
N TRP A 38 -2.84 6.02 2.40
CA TRP A 38 -2.68 4.67 1.84
C TRP A 38 -1.36 4.04 2.28
N MET A 39 -0.24 4.76 2.08
CA MET A 39 1.11 4.31 2.47
C MET A 39 1.24 4.05 3.97
N THR A 40 0.54 4.82 4.80
CA THR A 40 0.52 4.66 6.27
C THR A 40 -0.58 3.73 6.76
N ASN A 41 -1.29 3.04 5.85
CA ASN A 41 -2.38 2.11 6.15
C ASN A 41 -3.56 2.71 6.96
N LYS A 42 -3.62 4.04 7.10
CA LYS A 42 -4.72 4.76 7.78
C LYS A 42 -6.04 4.66 7.00
N VAL A 43 -5.94 4.57 5.67
CA VAL A 43 -7.04 4.32 4.74
C VAL A 43 -6.54 3.32 3.71
N GLN A 44 -7.42 2.44 3.24
CA GLN A 44 -7.08 1.53 2.16
C GLN A 44 -7.58 2.10 0.83
N PRO A 45 -6.80 2.01 -0.25
CA PRO A 45 -7.32 2.25 -1.59
C PRO A 45 -8.43 1.24 -1.93
N SER A 46 -9.33 1.62 -2.84
CA SER A 46 -10.29 0.66 -3.40
C SER A 46 -9.56 -0.44 -4.15
N VAL A 47 -10.27 -1.53 -4.47
CA VAL A 47 -9.69 -2.60 -5.30
C VAL A 47 -9.26 -2.05 -6.65
N GLU A 48 -10.08 -1.20 -7.32
CA GLU A 48 -9.66 -0.62 -8.61
C GLU A 48 -8.39 0.23 -8.46
N GLN A 49 -8.31 1.03 -7.40
CA GLN A 49 -7.12 1.85 -7.13
C GLN A 49 -5.86 1.00 -6.87
N LEU A 50 -5.98 -0.18 -6.27
CA LEU A 50 -4.85 -1.09 -6.12
C LEU A 50 -4.35 -1.57 -7.49
N TYR A 51 -5.24 -1.88 -8.42
CA TYR A 51 -4.84 -2.25 -9.79
C TYR A 51 -4.17 -1.09 -10.52
N ASP A 52 -4.70 0.13 -10.40
CA ASP A 52 -4.09 1.32 -11.00
C ASP A 52 -2.66 1.55 -10.46
N ILE A 53 -2.49 1.47 -9.14
CA ILE A 53 -1.18 1.59 -8.49
C ILE A 53 -0.23 0.50 -8.99
N ALA A 54 -0.70 -0.75 -9.09
CA ALA A 54 0.11 -1.88 -9.55
C ALA A 54 0.57 -1.68 -11.01
N ASN A 55 -0.32 -1.19 -11.86
CA ASN A 55 -0.03 -0.87 -13.26
C ASN A 55 1.04 0.22 -13.36
N HIS A 56 0.91 1.32 -12.60
CA HIS A 56 1.92 2.38 -12.61
C HIS A 56 3.28 1.92 -12.08
N LEU A 57 3.31 0.98 -11.14
CA LEU A 57 4.53 0.46 -10.53
C LEU A 57 5.11 -0.76 -11.27
N GLU A 58 4.43 -1.26 -12.29
CA GLU A 58 4.78 -2.47 -13.04
C GLU A 58 5.04 -3.66 -12.09
N VAL A 59 4.04 -3.96 -11.26
CA VAL A 59 4.02 -5.09 -10.30
C VAL A 59 2.69 -5.83 -10.39
N ASP A 60 2.62 -7.02 -9.80
CA ASP A 60 1.34 -7.68 -9.59
C ASP A 60 0.59 -6.98 -8.45
N VAL A 61 -0.74 -6.84 -8.57
CA VAL A 61 -1.58 -6.24 -7.52
C VAL A 61 -1.42 -6.93 -6.17
N LYS A 62 -1.16 -8.24 -6.16
CA LYS A 62 -0.92 -9.00 -4.92
C LYS A 62 0.36 -8.55 -4.19
N ASP A 63 1.33 -7.99 -4.92
CA ASP A 63 2.59 -7.51 -4.34
C ASP A 63 2.38 -6.26 -3.49
N LEU A 64 1.27 -5.54 -3.69
CA LEU A 64 0.86 -4.39 -2.89
C LEU A 64 0.23 -4.77 -1.56
N LEU A 65 -0.09 -6.05 -1.32
CA LEU A 65 -0.78 -6.53 -0.13
C LEU A 65 0.12 -7.41 0.75
N VAL A 66 -0.14 -7.39 2.05
CA VAL A 66 0.44 -8.37 2.98
C VAL A 66 -0.35 -9.67 2.82
N SER A 67 0.36 -10.80 2.70
CA SER A 67 -0.31 -12.09 2.54
C SER A 67 -1.21 -12.39 3.75
N SER A 68 -2.38 -13.00 3.52
CA SER A 68 -3.30 -13.36 4.61
C SER A 68 -2.66 -14.30 5.64
N LYS A 69 -1.74 -15.18 5.21
CA LYS A 69 -0.96 -16.04 6.11
C LYS A 69 -0.06 -15.22 7.03
N GLU A 70 0.65 -14.24 6.49
CA GLU A 70 1.51 -13.35 7.27
C GLU A 70 0.71 -12.44 8.19
N TYR A 71 -0.41 -11.90 7.71
CA TYR A 71 -1.35 -11.15 8.54
C TYR A 71 -1.81 -11.97 9.74
N ASN A 72 -2.31 -13.19 9.51
CA ASN A 72 -2.77 -14.07 10.58
C ASN A 72 -1.64 -14.40 11.57
N ASN A 73 -0.42 -14.66 11.08
CA ASN A 73 0.73 -14.93 11.95
C ASN A 73 1.09 -13.76 12.87
N ARG A 74 0.87 -12.52 12.43
CA ARG A 74 1.12 -11.32 13.24
C ARG A 74 0.03 -11.13 14.30
N VAL A 75 -1.23 -11.41 13.94
CA VAL A 75 -2.38 -11.30 14.85
C VAL A 75 -2.41 -12.44 15.87
N SER A 76 -2.06 -13.67 15.48
CA SER A 76 -2.09 -14.86 16.37
C SER A 76 -0.92 -14.92 17.37
N LYS A 77 0.12 -14.09 17.20
CA LYS A 77 1.26 -13.99 18.12
C LYS A 77 1.10 -12.86 19.15
N GLN A 78 -0.10 -12.29 19.24
CA GLN A 78 -0.48 -11.20 20.12
C GLN A 78 -1.60 -11.65 21.06
#